data_AF-A0A7C4BZR5-F1
#
_entry.id   AF-A0A7C4BZR5-F1
#
_cell.length_a   1.000
_cell.length_b   1.000
_cell.length_c   1.000
_cell.angle_alpha   90.00
_cell.angle_beta   90.00
_cell.angle_gamma   90.00
#
_symmetry.space_group_name_H-M   'P 1'
#
loop_
_entity.id
_entity.type
_entity.pdbx_description
1 polymer ?
#
loop_
_entity_poly.entity_id
_entity_poly.type
_entity_poly.pdbx_seq_one_letter_code
_entity_poly.pdbx_strand_id
1 'polypeptide(L)' 'MDIVYDILLAAKGPLHITDIIQHAKKDYRRPLRRESLVSALTKKVLDHNTFTRTAPNTFDLLKRPS' A
#
# COMPACT_ATOMS: atom_id res chain seq x y z
N MET A 1 1.47 0.76 -9.22
CA MET A 1 1.72 0.83 -7.75
C MET A 1 1.33 2.19 -7.21
N ASP A 2 1.12 3.14 -8.10
CA ASP A 2 0.87 4.56 -7.87
C ASP A 2 -0.40 4.77 -7.02
N ILE A 3 -1.48 4.04 -7.33
CA ILE A 3 -2.71 4.07 -6.51
C ILE A 3 -2.44 3.75 -5.03
N VAL A 4 -1.63 2.73 -4.74
CA VAL A 4 -1.34 2.35 -3.34
C VAL A 4 -0.44 3.38 -2.67
N TYR A 5 0.49 3.94 -3.45
CA TYR A 5 1.35 5.03 -2.99
C TYR A 5 0.52 6.25 -2.58
N ASP A 6 -0.39 6.69 -3.45
CA ASP A 6 -1.28 7.82 -3.19
C ASP A 6 -2.16 7.59 -1.95
N ILE A 7 -2.71 6.37 -1.82
CA ILE A 7 -3.52 5.99 -0.66
C ILE A 7 -2.71 6.08 0.64
N LEU A 8 -1.49 5.53 0.66
CA LEU A 8 -0.63 5.56 1.86
C LEU A 8 -0.11 6.98 2.15
N LEU A 9 0.13 7.77 1.11
CA LEU A 9 0.50 9.17 1.21
C LEU A 9 -0.63 9.98 1.88
N ALA A 10 -1.87 9.78 1.42
CA ALA A 10 -3.06 10.41 1.99
C ALA A 10 -3.35 9.94 3.42
N ALA A 11 -3.04 8.67 3.75
CA ALA A 11 -3.37 8.05 5.03
C ALA A 11 -2.57 8.57 6.24
N LYS A 12 -1.54 9.41 6.05
CA LYS A 12 -0.64 9.95 7.11
C LYS A 12 0.03 8.91 8.02
N GLY A 13 -0.16 7.61 7.77
CA GLY A 13 0.45 6.51 8.53
C GLY A 13 0.29 5.15 7.84
N PRO A 14 0.78 4.06 8.47
CA PRO A 14 0.70 2.71 7.93
C PRO A 14 -0.76 2.27 7.80
N LEU A 15 -1.09 1.59 6.71
CA LEU A 15 -2.42 1.02 6.48
C LEU A 15 -2.38 -0.48 6.32
N HIS A 16 -3.43 -1.13 6.83
CA HIS A 16 -3.63 -2.55 6.59
C HIS A 16 -4.09 -2.76 5.14
N ILE A 17 -3.74 -3.91 4.57
CA ILE A 17 -4.01 -4.26 3.17
C ILE A 17 -5.51 -4.19 2.85
N THR A 18 -6.37 -4.52 3.83
CA THR A 18 -7.82 -4.40 3.66
C THR A 18 -8.23 -2.94 3.44
N ASP A 19 -7.68 -2.00 4.19
CA ASP A 19 -8.00 -0.57 4.07
C ASP A 19 -7.51 -0.01 2.75
N ILE A 20 -6.31 -0.43 2.31
CA ILE A 20 -5.77 -0.08 0.98
C ILE A 20 -6.71 -0.56 -0.13
N ILE A 21 -7.23 -1.79 -0.05
CA ILE A 21 -8.17 -2.33 -1.03
C ILE A 21 -9.49 -1.55 -1.00
N GLN A 22 -9.99 -1.18 0.18
CA GLN A 22 -11.21 -0.39 0.33
C GLN A 22 -11.05 1.01 -0.27
N HIS A 23 -9.95 1.71 0.01
CA HIS A 23 -9.65 3.02 -0.59
C HIS A 23 -9.47 2.91 -2.11
N ALA A 24 -8.75 1.90 -2.61
CA ALA A 24 -8.58 1.70 -4.06
C ALA A 24 -9.92 1.44 -4.76
N LYS A 25 -10.84 0.70 -4.13
CA LYS A 25 -12.18 0.48 -4.65
C LYS A 25 -13.03 1.75 -4.59
N LYS A 26 -12.93 2.53 -3.52
CA LYS A 26 -13.72 3.74 -3.30
C LYS A 26 -13.28 4.90 -4.20
N ASP A 27 -11.99 5.19 -4.18
CA ASP A 27 -11.43 6.42 -4.77
C ASP A 27 -11.03 6.21 -6.23
N TYR A 28 -10.61 4.99 -6.59
CA TYR A 28 -10.10 4.67 -7.94
C TYR A 28 -11.01 3.72 -8.71
N ARG A 29 -12.13 3.25 -8.13
CA ARG A 29 -13.07 2.26 -8.71
C ARG A 29 -12.39 1.01 -9.28
N ARG A 30 -11.20 0.66 -8.78
CA ARG A 30 -10.39 -0.43 -9.29
C ARG A 30 -10.45 -1.62 -8.33
N PRO A 31 -10.95 -2.79 -8.77
CA PRO A 31 -10.94 -3.98 -7.92
C PRO A 31 -9.50 -4.50 -7.79
N LEU A 32 -8.91 -4.35 -6.61
CA LEU A 32 -7.63 -4.95 -6.27
C LEU A 32 -7.84 -6.27 -5.53
N ARG A 33 -7.17 -7.34 -5.99
CA ARG A 33 -7.15 -8.63 -5.30
C ARG A 33 -6.13 -8.59 -4.18
N ARG A 34 -6.52 -9.04 -2.99
CA ARG A 34 -5.66 -9.06 -1.79
C ARG A 34 -4.36 -9.83 -2.03
N GLU A 35 -4.46 -11.06 -2.53
CA GLU A 35 -3.31 -11.93 -2.78
C GLU A 35 -2.27 -11.31 -3.72
N SER A 36 -2.74 -10.74 -4.84
CA SER A 36 -1.88 -10.06 -5.82
C SER A 36 -1.25 -8.81 -5.24
N LEU A 37 -2.01 -8.05 -4.44
CA LEU A 37 -1.54 -6.82 -3.81
C LEU A 37 -0.48 -7.09 -2.75
N VAL A 38 -0.70 -8.07 -1.87
CA VAL A 38 0.27 -8.48 -0.85
C VAL A 38 1.57 -8.95 -1.50
N SER A 39 1.49 -9.79 -2.54
CA SER A 39 2.68 -10.27 -3.25
C SER A 39 3.44 -9.10 -3.88
N ALA A 40 2.75 -8.21 -4.59
CA ALA A 40 3.37 -7.10 -5.29
C ALA A 40 3.97 -6.07 -4.31
N LEU A 41 3.30 -5.78 -3.18
CA LEU A 41 3.85 -4.93 -2.13
C LEU A 41 5.04 -5.58 -1.45
N THR A 42 4.98 -6.87 -1.14
CA THR A 42 6.11 -7.60 -0.55
C THR A 42 7.34 -7.54 -1.46
N LYS A 43 7.16 -7.72 -2.77
CA LYS A 43 8.26 -7.52 -3.74
C LYS A 43 8.84 -6.11 -3.65
N LYS A 44 8.00 -5.07 -3.62
CA LYS A 44 8.49 -3.69 -3.52
C LYS A 44 9.13 -3.33 -2.18
N VAL A 45 8.73 -3.99 -1.10
CA VAL A 45 9.40 -3.89 0.21
C VAL A 45 10.78 -4.55 0.15
N LEU A 46 10.88 -5.74 -0.48
CA LEU A 46 12.16 -6.44 -0.68
C LEU A 46 13.09 -5.70 -1.64
N ASP A 47 12.54 -4.98 -2.63
CA ASP A 47 13.31 -4.10 -3.51
C ASP A 47 13.82 -2.84 -2.77
N HIS A 48 13.46 -2.64 -1.49
CA HIS A 48 13.84 -1.50 -0.63
C HIS A 48 13.65 -0.11 -1.29
N ASN A 49 12.68 0.00 -2.19
CA ASN A 49 12.57 1.17 -3.06
C ASN A 49 11.54 2.20 -2.54
N THR A 50 10.32 1.76 -2.20
CA THR A 50 9.20 2.70 -2.02
C THR A 50 8.29 2.37 -0.83
N PHE A 51 8.14 1.10 -0.50
CA PHE A 51 7.23 0.65 0.56
C PHE A 51 8.02 -0.04 1.67
N THR A 52 7.48 -0.02 2.88
CA THR A 52 7.96 -0.78 4.03
C THR A 52 6.80 -1.53 4.67
N ARG A 53 7.11 -2.63 5.37
CA ARG A 53 6.11 -3.42 6.10
C ARG A 53 6.30 -3.18 7.60
N THR A 54 5.35 -2.49 8.22
CA THR A 54 5.40 -2.15 9.64
C THR A 54 4.80 -3.25 10.53
N ALA A 55 3.85 -4.02 10.01
CA ALA A 55 3.20 -5.12 10.72
C ALA A 55 2.64 -6.17 9.73
N PRO A 56 2.17 -7.35 10.19
CA PRO A 56 1.52 -8.33 9.33
C PRO A 56 0.38 -7.68 8.54
N ASN A 57 0.39 -7.88 7.22
CA ASN A 57 -0.59 -7.28 6.29
C ASN A 57 -0.70 -5.74 6.37
N THR A 58 0.29 -5.05 6.93
CA THR A 58 0.27 -3.59 7.13
C THR A 58 1.49 -2.98 6.49
N PHE A 59 1.25 -1.97 5.65
CA PHE A 59 2.26 -1.38 4.78
C PHE A 59 2.29 0.13 4.95
N ASP A 60 3.47 0.70 4.75
CA ASP A 60 3.73 2.13 4.79
C ASP A 60 4.68 2.52 3.65
N LEU A 61 4.85 3.82 3.41
CA LEU A 61 5.88 4.36 2.55
C LEU A 61 7.23 4.36 3.28
N LEU A 62 8.27 3.86 2.60
CA LEU A 62 9.63 3.85 3.14
C LEU A 62 10.14 5.29 3.38
N LYS A 63 9.82 6.19 2.45
CA LYS A 63 10.12 7.61 2.55
C LYS A 63 8.86 8.41 2.26
N ARG A 64 8.26 8.97 3.30
CA ARG A 64 7.18 9.94 3.17
C ARG A 64 7.79 11.29 2.76
N PRO A 65 7.28 11.95 1.70
CA PRO A 65 7.69 13.32 1.40
C PRO A 65 7.32 14.20 2.62
N SER A 66 8.28 15.02 3.05
CA SER A 66 8.18 15.93 4.20
C SER A 66 7.48 17.23 3.81
#